data_AF-A0A2V9HNT0-F1
#
_entry.id   AF-A0A2V9HNT0-F1
#
_cell.length_a   1.000
_cell.length_b   1.000
_cell.length_c   1.000
_cell.angle_alpha   90.00
_cell.angle_beta   90.00
_cell.angle_gamma   90.00
#
_symmetry.space_group_name_H-M   'P 1'
#
loop_
_entity.id
_entity.type
_entity.pdbx_description
1 polymer ?
#
loop_
_entity_poly.entity_id
_entity_poly.type
_entity_poly.pdbx_seq_one_letter_code
_entity_poly.pdbx_strand_id
1 'polypeptide(L)'
;MPERHLTPEKEAPVLHKNMVHASFLVYLTIMGAVAAQAQEAAPAIPPVPQAITAGGGGDEAGHGQTPVLQHRNSRYQLHSSDVLELSFPFTPEFNQAVTIQPDGYITLRSVESIKVDGKTIPELVDLLRSTYAKILHDPVINVELKDFEKPYFIVGGEVGHPGKFDLRGD
;
A
#
# COMPACT_ATOMS: atom_id res chain seq x y z
N MET A 1 -20.33 -12.07 -70.24
CA MET A 1 -19.90 -11.36 -69.03
C MET A 1 -19.38 -12.39 -68.03
N PRO A 2 -18.12 -12.29 -67.59
CA PRO A 2 -17.54 -13.15 -66.55
C PRO A 2 -17.61 -12.51 -65.15
N GLU A 3 -17.44 -13.38 -64.15
CA GLU A 3 -16.98 -13.16 -62.77
C GLU A 3 -17.73 -12.18 -61.86
N ARG A 4 -18.12 -12.68 -60.68
CA ARG A 4 -17.60 -12.24 -59.37
C ARG A 4 -18.49 -12.78 -58.22
N HIS A 5 -17.94 -13.63 -57.35
CA HIS A 5 -17.72 -13.29 -55.93
C HIS A 5 -17.25 -14.51 -55.12
N LEU A 6 -16.11 -14.31 -54.46
CA LEU A 6 -15.55 -15.09 -53.37
C LEU A 6 -16.48 -15.06 -52.14
N THR A 7 -16.40 -16.15 -51.37
CA THR A 7 -16.94 -16.39 -50.02
C THR A 7 -16.45 -15.35 -48.99
N PRO A 8 -17.02 -15.31 -47.77
CA PRO A 8 -16.44 -16.16 -46.72
C PRO A 8 -17.48 -16.96 -45.91
N GLU A 9 -17.03 -18.17 -45.57
CA GLU A 9 -17.63 -19.16 -44.70
C GLU A 9 -17.75 -18.64 -43.26
N LYS A 10 -18.90 -18.91 -42.66
CA LYS A 10 -19.26 -18.53 -41.30
C LYS A 10 -18.62 -19.51 -40.31
N GLU A 11 -17.51 -19.13 -39.70
CA GLU A 11 -16.99 -19.81 -38.51
C GLU A 11 -17.93 -19.58 -37.32
N ALA A 12 -18.38 -20.68 -36.70
CA ALA A 12 -18.99 -20.69 -35.37
C ALA A 12 -18.28 -21.77 -34.54
N PRO A 13 -17.80 -21.47 -33.32
CA PRO A 13 -17.01 -22.40 -32.53
C PRO A 13 -17.90 -23.47 -31.87
N VAL A 14 -17.67 -24.73 -32.23
CA VAL A 14 -18.34 -25.90 -31.62
C VAL A 14 -17.59 -26.29 -30.34
N LEU A 15 -18.20 -25.87 -29.24
CA LEU A 15 -18.03 -26.33 -27.87
C LEU A 15 -17.72 -27.84 -27.77
N HIS A 16 -16.51 -28.21 -27.35
CA HIS A 16 -16.20 -29.58 -26.92
C HIS A 16 -15.86 -29.62 -25.43
N LYS A 17 -16.88 -30.02 -24.66
CA LYS A 17 -16.79 -30.64 -23.35
C LYS A 17 -16.25 -32.08 -23.54
N ASN A 18 -15.34 -32.55 -22.68
CA ASN A 18 -15.37 -33.89 -22.04
C ASN A 18 -14.05 -34.27 -21.34
N MET A 19 -14.06 -34.06 -20.02
CA MET A 19 -13.63 -34.98 -18.95
C MET A 19 -13.25 -36.42 -19.37
N VAL A 20 -12.03 -36.87 -19.02
CA VAL A 20 -11.68 -38.29 -18.91
C VAL A 20 -11.00 -38.55 -17.56
N HIS A 21 -11.64 -39.45 -16.81
CA HIS A 21 -11.25 -39.94 -15.49
C HIS A 21 -10.07 -40.92 -15.54
N ALA A 22 -9.34 -40.90 -14.42
CA ALA A 22 -8.43 -41.90 -13.87
C ALA A 22 -8.54 -43.35 -14.39
N SER A 23 -7.38 -43.99 -14.57
CA SER A 23 -7.23 -45.42 -14.31
C SER A 23 -5.83 -45.75 -13.81
N PHE A 24 -5.84 -46.57 -12.78
CA PHE A 24 -4.84 -46.90 -11.77
C PHE A 24 -4.33 -48.31 -12.11
N LEU A 25 -3.01 -48.52 -12.26
CA LEU A 25 -2.46 -49.88 -12.26
C LEU A 25 -1.10 -49.92 -11.57
N VAL A 26 -1.15 -50.60 -10.44
CA VAL A 26 -0.17 -50.78 -9.37
C VAL A 26 0.87 -51.84 -9.75
N TYR A 27 2.14 -51.59 -9.44
CA TYR A 27 3.11 -52.68 -9.18
C TYR A 27 4.01 -52.35 -7.97
N LEU A 28 3.65 -52.98 -6.85
CA LEU A 28 4.52 -53.74 -5.95
C LEU A 28 5.82 -53.11 -5.40
N THR A 29 5.68 -52.52 -4.21
CA THR A 29 6.54 -52.62 -3.01
C THR A 29 7.99 -53.10 -3.12
N ILE A 30 8.92 -52.23 -2.70
CA ILE A 30 10.12 -52.62 -1.95
C ILE A 30 10.16 -51.78 -0.67
N MET A 31 10.17 -52.47 0.47
CA MET A 31 10.13 -51.92 1.81
C MET A 31 11.56 -51.76 2.36
N GLY A 32 11.85 -50.59 2.93
CA GLY A 32 12.68 -50.43 4.12
C GLY A 32 14.16 -50.07 3.94
N ALA A 33 14.51 -48.82 4.25
CA ALA A 33 15.44 -48.48 5.35
C ALA A 33 15.67 -46.96 5.44
N VAL A 34 15.07 -46.39 6.48
CA VAL A 34 15.51 -45.25 7.31
C VAL A 34 16.87 -44.62 6.96
N ALA A 35 16.87 -43.32 6.68
CA ALA A 35 17.56 -42.26 7.42
C ALA A 35 17.82 -41.04 6.51
N ALA A 36 17.83 -39.85 7.11
CA ALA A 36 18.24 -38.59 6.52
C ALA A 36 17.22 -37.87 5.63
N GLN A 37 16.09 -37.47 6.25
CA GLN A 37 15.52 -36.18 5.89
C GLN A 37 16.49 -35.10 6.38
N ALA A 38 17.25 -34.53 5.44
CA ALA A 38 17.93 -33.25 5.64
C ALA A 38 16.85 -32.17 5.70
N GLN A 39 16.37 -31.91 6.93
CA GLN A 39 15.55 -30.76 7.24
C GLN A 39 16.46 -29.53 7.15
N GLU A 40 16.40 -28.84 6.02
CA GLU A 40 17.03 -27.52 5.87
C GLU A 40 16.48 -26.61 6.97
N ALA A 41 17.39 -26.10 7.80
CA ALA A 41 17.06 -25.45 9.06
C ALA A 41 16.28 -24.15 8.82
N ALA A 42 15.05 -24.07 9.35
CA ALA A 42 14.42 -22.79 9.62
C ALA A 42 15.20 -22.08 10.74
N PRO A 43 15.41 -20.75 10.68
CA PRO A 43 16.12 -20.04 11.73
C PRO A 43 15.34 -20.13 13.05
N ALA A 44 16.03 -20.54 14.10
CA ALA A 44 15.49 -20.68 15.44
C ALA A 44 14.93 -19.35 15.95
N ILE A 45 13.65 -19.34 16.30
CA ILE A 45 13.04 -18.29 17.11
C ILE A 45 13.59 -18.47 18.54
N PRO A 46 14.22 -17.46 19.17
CA PRO A 46 14.67 -17.56 20.56
C PRO A 46 13.47 -17.76 21.50
N PRO A 47 13.62 -18.51 22.61
CA PRO A 47 12.52 -18.74 23.53
C PRO A 47 12.06 -17.44 24.19
N VAL A 48 10.78 -17.15 24.06
CA VAL A 48 10.06 -16.12 24.83
C VAL A 48 10.23 -16.43 26.33
N PRO A 49 10.79 -15.53 27.15
CA PRO A 49 10.79 -15.71 28.60
C PRO A 49 9.35 -15.72 29.13
N GLN A 50 9.00 -16.79 29.83
CA GLN A 50 7.69 -16.97 30.44
C GLN A 50 7.44 -15.91 31.51
N ALA A 51 6.18 -15.46 31.57
CA ALA A 51 5.67 -14.45 32.47
C ALA A 51 6.00 -14.72 33.94
N ILE A 52 6.54 -13.71 34.63
CA ILE A 52 6.53 -13.65 36.08
C ILE A 52 5.15 -13.16 36.54
N THR A 53 4.36 -14.07 37.09
CA THR A 53 3.25 -13.73 37.96
C THR A 53 3.81 -13.23 39.29
N ALA A 54 3.61 -11.96 39.60
CA ALA A 54 3.69 -11.46 40.97
C ALA A 54 2.40 -10.69 41.25
N GLY A 55 1.52 -11.30 42.04
CA GLY A 55 0.38 -10.62 42.65
C GLY A 55 0.81 -9.76 43.84
N GLY A 56 -0.01 -8.77 44.14
CA GLY A 56 0.14 -7.80 45.24
C GLY A 56 -0.07 -6.41 44.66
N GLY A 57 -1.27 -5.85 44.71
CA GLY A 57 -1.86 -5.28 45.92
C GLY A 57 -1.88 -3.76 45.68
N GLY A 58 -3.07 -3.17 45.58
CA GLY A 58 -3.21 -1.78 45.18
C GLY A 58 -2.64 -0.81 46.21
N ASP A 59 -2.12 0.31 45.71
CA ASP A 59 -2.20 1.62 46.34
C ASP A 59 -1.92 2.70 45.28
N GLU A 60 -2.56 3.84 45.48
CA GLU A 60 -2.76 4.97 44.57
C GLU A 60 -1.50 5.78 44.22
N ALA A 61 -1.68 6.62 43.19
CA ALA A 61 -0.96 7.86 42.87
C ALA A 61 0.33 7.77 42.03
N GLY A 62 0.19 8.14 40.75
CA GLY A 62 1.30 8.61 39.92
C GLY A 62 1.09 8.34 38.44
N HIS A 63 0.62 9.32 37.68
CA HIS A 63 0.66 9.31 36.21
C HIS A 63 2.12 9.33 35.72
N GLY A 64 2.80 8.20 35.78
CA GLY A 64 4.05 7.96 35.08
C GLY A 64 3.74 7.49 33.66
N GLN A 65 3.40 8.42 32.77
CA GLN A 65 3.40 8.15 31.33
C GLN A 65 4.84 7.84 30.94
N THR A 66 5.23 6.55 30.90
CA THR A 66 6.49 6.15 30.27
C THR A 66 6.47 6.62 28.83
N PRO A 67 7.33 7.58 28.41
CA PRO A 67 7.33 8.07 27.05
C PRO A 67 7.80 6.93 26.14
N VAL A 68 6.86 6.38 25.37
CA VAL A 68 7.17 5.44 24.31
C VAL A 68 7.90 6.21 23.19
N LEU A 69 9.08 5.72 22.81
CA LEU A 69 9.82 6.28 21.68
C LEU A 69 8.99 6.06 20.41
N GLN A 70 8.50 7.13 19.81
CA GLN A 70 7.74 7.08 18.57
C GLN A 70 8.58 6.43 17.45
N HIS A 71 7.91 5.63 16.61
CA HIS A 71 8.55 4.92 15.49
C HIS A 71 9.19 5.94 14.53
N ARG A 72 10.53 5.88 14.38
CA ARG A 72 11.34 6.83 13.58
C ARG A 72 11.15 6.72 12.07
N ASN A 73 10.30 5.82 11.60
CA ASN A 73 10.09 5.47 10.20
C ASN A 73 8.62 5.62 9.77
N SER A 74 7.87 6.53 10.38
CA SER A 74 6.54 6.87 9.88
C SER A 74 6.65 7.45 8.47
N ARG A 75 5.93 6.86 7.51
CA ARG A 75 5.80 7.44 6.17
C ARG A 75 5.09 8.78 6.29
N TYR A 76 5.51 9.74 5.47
CA TYR A 76 4.83 11.02 5.36
C TYR A 76 3.35 10.81 5.03
N GLN A 77 2.50 11.43 5.83
CA GLN A 77 1.07 11.52 5.59
C GLN A 77 0.79 12.91 5.05
N LEU A 78 -0.14 12.98 4.12
CA LEU A 78 -0.56 14.22 3.51
C LEU A 78 -1.33 15.08 4.52
N HIS A 79 -1.02 16.38 4.52
CA HIS A 79 -1.65 17.38 5.35
C HIS A 79 -2.25 18.51 4.50
N SER A 80 -3.19 19.25 5.10
CA SER A 80 -3.68 20.49 4.51
C SER A 80 -2.53 21.45 4.18
N SER A 81 -2.67 22.17 3.06
CA SER A 81 -1.66 23.07 2.48
C SER A 81 -0.53 22.39 1.69
N ASP A 82 -0.44 21.06 1.67
CA ASP A 82 0.48 20.38 0.77
C ASP A 82 0.09 20.60 -0.70
N VAL A 83 1.10 20.66 -1.56
CA VAL A 83 0.93 20.80 -3.01
C VAL A 83 1.39 19.53 -3.70
N LEU A 84 0.48 18.91 -4.43
CA LEU A 84 0.70 17.68 -5.18
C LEU A 84 0.61 17.94 -6.67
N GLU A 85 1.54 17.35 -7.42
CA GLU A 85 1.49 17.28 -8.87
C GLU A 85 0.96 15.91 -9.28
N LEU A 86 -0.15 15.90 -10.01
CA LEU A 86 -0.71 14.70 -10.61
C LEU A 86 -0.34 14.68 -12.09
N SER A 87 0.38 13.65 -12.50
CA SER A 87 0.80 13.40 -13.88
C SER A 87 0.20 12.10 -14.40
N PHE A 88 -0.47 12.18 -15.55
CA PHE A 88 -1.12 11.10 -16.26
C PHE A 88 -0.37 10.86 -17.58
N PRO A 89 0.55 9.88 -17.64
CA PRO A 89 1.45 9.70 -18.79
C PRO A 89 0.73 9.48 -20.13
N PHE A 90 -0.47 8.87 -20.09
CA PHE A 90 -1.25 8.53 -21.29
C PHE A 90 -2.37 9.53 -21.61
N THR A 91 -2.68 10.44 -20.69
CA THR A 91 -3.80 11.39 -20.79
C THR A 91 -3.40 12.74 -20.18
N PRO A 92 -2.45 13.46 -20.80
CA PRO A 92 -1.85 14.67 -20.24
C PRO A 92 -2.84 15.82 -20.01
N GLU A 93 -4.02 15.78 -20.63
CA GLU A 93 -5.12 16.71 -20.39
C GLU A 93 -5.66 16.67 -18.95
N PHE A 94 -5.36 15.60 -18.20
CA PHE A 94 -5.68 15.46 -16.77
C PHE A 94 -4.54 15.89 -15.84
N ASN A 95 -3.37 16.26 -16.37
CA ASN A 95 -2.26 16.74 -15.56
C ASN A 95 -2.65 18.02 -14.82
N GLN A 96 -2.37 18.05 -13.53
CA GLN A 96 -2.78 19.16 -12.67
C GLN A 96 -1.93 19.20 -11.39
N ALA A 97 -1.58 20.43 -11.00
CA ALA A 97 -1.12 20.73 -9.65
C ALA A 97 -2.35 21.00 -8.78
N VAL A 98 -2.48 20.30 -7.66
CA VAL A 98 -3.57 20.48 -6.70
C VAL A 98 -3.01 20.75 -5.32
N THR A 99 -3.67 21.65 -4.59
CA THR A 99 -3.35 21.92 -3.20
C THR A 99 -4.40 21.25 -2.32
N ILE A 100 -3.96 20.62 -1.23
CA ILE A 100 -4.88 20.07 -0.23
C ILE A 100 -5.54 21.22 0.51
N GLN A 101 -6.87 21.27 0.46
CA GLN A 101 -7.65 22.30 1.12
C GLN A 101 -7.61 22.13 2.66
N PRO A 102 -7.95 23.19 3.43
CA PRO A 102 -8.00 23.12 4.89
C PRO A 102 -8.98 22.08 5.48
N ASP A 103 -9.93 21.59 4.67
CA ASP A 103 -10.86 20.51 5.02
C ASP A 103 -10.28 19.10 4.74
N GLY A 104 -9.10 19.03 4.12
CA GLY A 104 -8.41 17.80 3.76
C GLY A 104 -8.81 17.21 2.40
N TYR A 105 -9.52 17.97 1.57
CA TYR A 105 -9.97 17.54 0.25
C TYR A 105 -9.10 18.12 -0.87
N ILE A 106 -8.98 17.36 -1.97
CA ILE A 106 -8.44 17.87 -3.23
C ILE A 106 -9.54 17.94 -4.26
N THR A 107 -9.53 18.99 -5.06
CA THR A 107 -10.41 19.15 -6.21
C THR A 107 -9.71 18.61 -7.43
N LEU A 108 -10.38 17.71 -8.15
CA LEU A 108 -9.81 16.97 -9.26
C LEU A 108 -10.52 17.33 -10.56
N ARG A 109 -9.79 17.34 -11.67
CA ARG A 109 -10.39 17.50 -13.00
C ARG A 109 -11.29 16.30 -13.35
N SER A 110 -12.52 16.59 -13.76
CA SER A 110 -13.55 15.65 -14.25
C SER A 110 -14.06 14.61 -13.26
N VAL A 111 -13.61 14.64 -12.01
CA VAL A 111 -14.12 13.80 -10.93
C VAL A 111 -14.41 14.66 -9.70
N GLU A 112 -15.16 14.11 -8.75
CA GLU A 112 -15.52 14.83 -7.52
C GLU A 112 -14.30 15.00 -6.60
N SER A 113 -14.42 15.96 -5.68
CA SER A 113 -13.40 16.18 -4.65
C SER A 113 -13.33 14.99 -3.70
N ILE A 114 -12.11 14.55 -3.39
CA ILE A 114 -11.87 13.39 -2.52
C ILE A 114 -11.05 13.80 -1.29
N LYS A 115 -11.30 13.13 -0.16
CA LYS A 115 -10.54 13.33 1.08
C LYS A 115 -9.21 12.60 1.01
N VAL A 116 -8.11 13.32 1.24
CA VAL A 116 -6.74 12.81 1.13
C VAL A 116 -5.89 13.05 2.37
N ASP A 117 -6.36 13.90 3.28
CA ASP A 117 -5.70 14.17 4.56
C ASP A 117 -5.48 12.87 5.37
N GLY A 118 -4.27 12.75 5.94
CA GLY A 118 -3.80 11.57 6.68
C GLY A 118 -3.42 10.37 5.80
N LYS A 119 -3.60 10.43 4.48
CA LYS A 119 -3.19 9.35 3.57
C LYS A 119 -1.73 9.47 3.20
N THR A 120 -1.09 8.34 3.01
CA THR A 120 0.24 8.28 2.40
C THR A 120 0.14 8.38 0.87
N ILE A 121 1.23 8.76 0.22
CA ILE A 121 1.31 8.80 -1.26
C ILE A 121 0.81 7.52 -1.95
N PRO A 122 1.23 6.29 -1.57
CA PRO A 122 0.73 5.09 -2.23
C PRO A 122 -0.78 4.89 -2.05
N GLU A 123 -1.32 5.17 -0.87
CA GLU A 123 -2.77 5.09 -0.62
C GLU A 123 -3.55 6.11 -1.45
N LEU A 124 -2.98 7.30 -1.64
CA LEU A 124 -3.56 8.31 -2.52
C LEU A 124 -3.57 7.84 -3.98
N VAL A 125 -2.49 7.24 -4.47
CA VAL A 125 -2.40 6.72 -5.84
C VAL A 125 -3.48 5.65 -6.08
N ASP A 126 -3.68 4.73 -5.15
CA ASP A 126 -4.69 3.69 -5.26
C ASP A 126 -6.12 4.28 -5.24
N LEU A 127 -6.35 5.27 -4.37
CA LEU A 127 -7.62 6.00 -4.32
C LEU A 127 -7.90 6.73 -5.64
N LEU A 128 -6.91 7.45 -6.18
CA LEU A 128 -7.03 8.15 -7.46
C LEU A 128 -7.28 7.17 -8.61
N ARG A 129 -6.56 6.04 -8.65
CA ARG A 129 -6.78 5.00 -9.67
C ARG A 129 -8.23 4.51 -9.64
N SER A 130 -8.76 4.19 -8.47
CA SER A 130 -10.14 3.73 -8.31
C SER A 130 -11.19 4.79 -8.70
N THR A 131 -10.89 6.07 -8.44
CA THR A 131 -11.78 7.18 -8.75
C THR A 131 -11.81 7.46 -10.25
N TYR A 132 -10.63 7.53 -10.87
CA TYR A 132 -10.47 7.78 -12.30
C TYR A 132 -10.84 6.56 -13.18
N ALA A 133 -10.81 5.34 -12.66
CA ALA A 133 -11.22 4.13 -13.40
C ALA A 133 -12.70 4.16 -13.87
N LYS A 134 -13.52 5.06 -13.32
CA LYS A 134 -14.91 5.27 -13.75
C LYS A 134 -15.01 6.02 -15.08
N ILE A 135 -13.98 6.78 -15.44
CA ILE A 135 -13.97 7.65 -16.63
C ILE A 135 -12.82 7.34 -17.59
N LEU A 136 -11.70 6.81 -17.10
CA LEU A 136 -10.52 6.42 -17.88
C LEU A 136 -10.37 4.89 -17.82
N HIS A 137 -9.98 4.29 -18.95
CA HIS A 137 -9.64 2.87 -19.00
C HIS A 137 -8.18 2.65 -18.57
N ASP A 138 -7.98 1.90 -17.49
CA ASP A 138 -6.66 1.60 -16.90
C ASP A 138 -5.77 2.83 -16.64
N PRO A 139 -6.17 3.74 -15.72
CA PRO A 139 -5.44 4.96 -15.48
C PRO A 139 -4.11 4.70 -14.76
N VAL A 140 -3.01 5.10 -15.40
CA VAL A 140 -1.68 5.19 -14.77
C VAL A 140 -1.45 6.61 -14.29
N ILE A 141 -1.22 6.78 -12.99
CA ILE A 141 -1.15 8.08 -12.32
C ILE A 141 0.15 8.14 -11.51
N ASN A 142 0.93 9.18 -11.75
CA ASN A 142 2.10 9.53 -10.95
C ASN A 142 1.72 10.72 -10.06
N VAL A 143 2.05 10.60 -8.77
CA VAL A 143 1.82 11.66 -7.79
C VAL A 143 3.17 12.07 -7.22
N GLU A 144 3.47 13.36 -7.31
CA GLU A 144 4.68 13.95 -6.76
C GLU A 144 4.30 15.04 -5.74
N LEU A 145 4.98 15.06 -4.60
CA LEU A 145 4.79 16.07 -3.58
C LEU A 145 5.73 17.25 -3.87
N LYS A 146 5.17 18.38 -4.32
CA LYS A 146 5.93 19.57 -4.72
C LYS A 146 6.25 20.46 -3.53
N ASP A 147 5.28 20.66 -2.66
CA ASP A 147 5.45 21.42 -1.43
C ASP A 147 4.76 20.66 -0.30
N PHE A 148 5.39 20.65 0.86
CA PHE A 148 4.92 19.90 2.02
C PHE A 148 5.31 20.58 3.31
N GLU A 149 4.46 20.43 4.32
CA GLU A 149 4.78 20.97 5.64
C GLU A 149 5.97 20.20 6.25
N LYS A 150 7.09 20.91 6.40
CA LYS A 150 8.28 20.36 7.03
C LYS A 150 8.01 20.15 8.52
N PRO A 151 8.28 18.96 9.07
CA PRO A 151 8.17 18.75 10.50
C PRO A 151 9.08 19.73 11.22
N TYR A 152 8.59 20.32 12.32
CA TYR A 152 9.33 21.28 13.12
C TYR A 152 9.09 21.02 14.60
N PHE A 153 10.00 21.53 15.44
CA PHE A 153 9.84 21.56 16.88
C PHE A 153 10.05 22.98 17.39
N ILE A 154 9.45 23.29 18.53
CA ILE A 154 9.56 24.60 19.18
C ILE A 154 10.43 24.42 20.42
N VAL A 155 11.47 25.23 20.52
CA VAL A 155 12.33 25.29 21.71
C VAL A 155 11.99 26.57 22.47
N GLY A 156 11.68 26.42 23.76
CA GLY A 156 11.46 27.52 24.69
C GLY A 156 12.12 27.24 26.05
N GLY A 157 12.00 28.19 26.98
CA GLY A 157 12.62 28.11 28.31
C GLY A 157 13.96 28.86 28.38
N GLU A 158 14.83 28.42 29.29
CA GLU A 158 16.16 29.01 29.49
C GLU A 158 17.16 28.44 28.47
N VAL A 159 17.01 28.85 27.22
CA VAL A 159 17.91 28.49 26.11
C VAL A 159 18.46 29.76 25.45
N GLY A 160 19.65 29.67 24.86
CA GLY A 160 20.28 30.83 24.19
C GLY A 160 19.51 31.35 22.97
N HIS A 161 18.77 30.46 22.27
CA HIS A 161 17.99 30.81 21.08
C HIS A 161 16.63 30.08 21.10
N PRO A 162 15.60 30.65 21.75
CA PRO A 162 14.25 30.14 21.64
C PRO A 162 13.71 30.37 20.22
N GLY A 163 12.91 29.43 19.70
CA GLY A 163 12.38 29.53 18.34
C GLY A 163 11.84 28.22 17.76
N LYS A 164 11.34 28.31 16.52
CA LYS A 164 10.93 27.16 15.70
C LYS A 164 12.13 26.65 14.90
N PHE A 165 12.36 25.35 14.95
CA PHE A 165 13.44 24.68 14.25
C PHE A 165 12.89 23.54 13.40
N ASP A 166 13.37 23.42 12.17
CA ASP A 166 13.00 22.32 11.27
C ASP A 166 13.63 21.01 11.75
N LEU A 167 12.84 19.95 11.73
CA LEU A 167 13.26 18.60 12.08
C LEU A 167 13.89 17.94 10.85
N ARG A 168 15.19 17.67 10.90
CA ARG A 168 15.92 16.89 9.88
C ARG A 168 16.24 15.50 10.40
N GLY A 169 15.96 14.48 9.60
CA GLY A 169 16.48 13.12 9.82
C GLY A 169 17.89 12.99 9.22
N ASP A 170 18.77 12.30 9.93
CA ASP A 170 20.06 11.77 9.43
C ASP A 170 19.81 10.38 8.82
#